data_AF-A0A3D1XVH9-F1
#
_entry.id   AF-A0A3D1XVH9-F1
#
_cell.length_a   1.000
_cell.length_b   1.000
_cell.length_c   1.000
_cell.angle_alpha   90.00
_cell.angle_beta   90.00
_cell.angle_gamma   90.00
#
_symmetry.space_group_name_H-M   'P 1'
#
loop_
_entity.id
_entity.type
_entity.pdbx_description
1 polymer ?
#
loop_
_entity_poly.entity_id
_entity_poly.type
_entity_poly.pdbx_seq_one_letter_code
_entity_poly.pdbx_strand_id
1 'polypeptide(L)' 'LENANLEGANLRGANLRWANLKNTNMKNANLVRADLMQADLKDTLLEGANLKMAEGLTTDQLNDATTNTETILPESLNQK' A
#
# COMPACT_ATOMS: atom_id res chain seq x y z
N LEU A 1 -4.97 -9.59 -7.33
CA LEU A 1 -5.23 -8.26 -7.94
C LEU A 1 -4.05 -7.84 -8.84
N GLU A 2 -3.14 -8.75 -9.17
CA GLU A 2 -2.00 -8.48 -10.03
C GLU A 2 -2.40 -7.78 -11.34
N ASN A 3 -1.62 -6.76 -11.73
CA ASN A 3 -1.85 -5.90 -12.89
C ASN A 3 -3.16 -5.09 -12.88
N ALA A 4 -3.87 -5.01 -11.76
CA ALA A 4 -5.12 -4.23 -11.70
C ALA A 4 -4.84 -2.72 -11.69
N ASN A 5 -5.81 -1.95 -12.18
CA ASN A 5 -5.86 -0.50 -11.97
C ASN A 5 -6.84 -0.18 -10.85
N LEU A 6 -6.31 0.28 -9.71
CA LEU A 6 -7.01 0.71 -8.50
C LEU A 6 -6.66 2.16 -8.17
N GLU A 7 -6.28 2.96 -9.15
CA GLU A 7 -6.01 4.38 -8.97
C GLU A 7 -7.21 5.10 -8.35
N GLY A 8 -6.98 5.83 -7.26
CA GLY A 8 -8.02 6.55 -6.51
C GLY A 8 -9.03 5.65 -5.78
N ALA A 9 -8.83 4.32 -5.76
CA ALA A 9 -9.77 3.41 -5.13
C ALA A 9 -9.89 3.64 -3.62
N ASN A 10 -11.10 3.49 -3.09
CA ASN A 10 -11.34 3.50 -1.65
C ASN A 10 -11.22 2.08 -1.09
N LEU A 11 -10.10 1.78 -0.45
CA LEU A 11 -9.76 0.50 0.19
C LEU A 11 -9.60 0.66 1.72
N ARG A 12 -10.26 1.67 2.29
CA ARG A 12 -10.21 1.95 3.73
C ARG A 12 -10.70 0.73 4.51
N GLY A 13 -9.86 0.22 5.41
CA GLY A 13 -10.18 -0.95 6.23
C GLY A 13 -10.21 -2.27 5.46
N ALA A 14 -9.74 -2.30 4.21
CA ALA A 14 -9.73 -3.52 3.41
C ALA A 14 -8.80 -4.57 4.04
N ASN A 15 -9.25 -5.83 4.04
CA ASN A 15 -8.39 -6.96 4.36
C ASN A 15 -7.66 -7.39 3.08
N LEU A 16 -6.38 -7.04 2.98
CA LEU A 16 -5.49 -7.36 1.86
C LEU A 16 -4.38 -8.34 2.30
N ARG A 17 -4.60 -9.07 3.39
CA ARG A 17 -3.67 -10.11 3.86
C ARG A 17 -3.37 -11.10 2.77
N TRP A 18 -2.08 -11.38 2.53
CA TRP A 18 -1.61 -12.32 1.50
C TRP A 18 -2.05 -11.99 0.07
N ALA A 19 -2.53 -10.77 -0.18
CA ALA A 19 -2.96 -10.39 -1.51
C ALA A 19 -1.76 -10.32 -2.47
N ASN A 20 -1.91 -10.92 -3.65
CA ASN A 20 -1.02 -10.66 -4.77
C ASN A 20 -1.41 -9.31 -5.40
N LEU A 21 -0.63 -8.27 -5.11
CA LEU A 21 -0.77 -6.90 -5.59
C LEU A 21 0.33 -6.51 -6.58
N LYS A 22 1.10 -7.48 -7.10
CA LYS A 22 2.17 -7.21 -8.05
C LYS A 22 1.73 -6.36 -9.23
N ASN A 23 2.55 -5.39 -9.63
CA ASN A 23 2.29 -4.50 -10.77
C ASN A 23 0.94 -3.76 -10.70
N THR A 24 0.35 -3.58 -9.52
CA THR A 24 -0.96 -2.91 -9.39
C THR A 24 -0.77 -1.40 -9.38
N ASN A 25 -1.59 -0.67 -10.14
CA ASN A 25 -1.66 0.78 -10.00
C ASN A 25 -2.57 1.13 -8.81
N MET A 26 -2.01 1.62 -7.71
CA MET A 26 -2.75 2.07 -6.52
C MET A 26 -2.46 3.55 -6.21
N LYS A 27 -2.08 4.33 -7.22
CA LYS A 27 -1.84 5.76 -7.06
C LYS A 27 -3.06 6.44 -6.46
N ASN A 28 -2.84 7.35 -5.51
CA ASN A 28 -3.91 8.09 -4.83
C ASN A 28 -4.96 7.21 -4.11
N ALA A 29 -4.72 5.90 -3.93
CA ALA A 29 -5.68 5.03 -3.26
C ALA A 29 -5.77 5.32 -1.76
N ASN A 30 -6.97 5.17 -1.19
CA ASN A 30 -7.19 5.28 0.24
C ASN A 30 -7.05 3.90 0.89
N LEU A 31 -5.91 3.64 1.54
CA LEU A 31 -5.57 2.40 2.26
C LEU A 31 -5.60 2.59 3.78
N VAL A 32 -6.31 3.61 4.27
CA VAL A 32 -6.37 3.90 5.70
C VAL A 32 -6.92 2.69 6.47
N ARG A 33 -6.19 2.21 7.48
CA ARG A 33 -6.53 1.00 8.26
C ARG A 33 -6.61 -0.31 7.45
N ALA A 34 -6.08 -0.35 6.23
CA ALA A 34 -6.00 -1.60 5.49
C ALA A 34 -5.00 -2.56 6.16
N ASP A 35 -5.28 -3.85 6.08
CA ASP A 35 -4.37 -4.89 6.55
C ASP A 35 -3.57 -5.45 5.37
N LEU A 36 -2.26 -5.17 5.36
CA LEU A 36 -1.33 -5.53 4.29
C LEU A 36 -0.36 -6.65 4.72
N MET A 37 -0.67 -7.37 5.80
CA MET A 37 0.19 -8.44 6.29
C MET A 37 0.48 -9.46 5.18
N GLN A 38 1.77 -9.64 4.86
CA GLN A 38 2.26 -10.59 3.85
C GLN A 38 1.69 -10.36 2.43
N ALA A 39 1.18 -9.16 2.12
CA ALA A 39 0.83 -8.80 0.76
C ALA A 39 2.09 -8.68 -0.13
N ASP A 40 2.02 -9.15 -1.37
CA ASP A 40 3.09 -9.02 -2.35
C ASP A 40 2.93 -7.69 -3.09
N LEU A 41 3.72 -6.70 -2.70
CA LEU A 41 3.69 -5.33 -3.24
C LEU A 41 4.73 -5.07 -4.33
N LYS A 42 5.41 -6.10 -4.83
CA LYS A 42 6.44 -5.93 -5.85
C LYS A 42 5.92 -5.18 -7.08
N ASP A 43 6.63 -4.11 -7.45
CA ASP A 43 6.31 -3.22 -8.57
C ASP A 43 4.92 -2.54 -8.44
N THR A 44 4.36 -2.45 -7.24
CA THR A 44 3.10 -1.71 -6.98
C THR A 44 3.36 -0.21 -6.99
N LEU A 45 2.45 0.55 -7.60
CA LEU A 45 2.51 2.02 -7.64
C LEU A 45 1.66 2.61 -6.51
N LEU A 46 2.30 3.16 -5.48
CA LEU A 46 1.67 3.75 -4.28
C LEU A 46 1.88 5.27 -4.17
N GLU A 47 2.28 5.94 -5.25
CA GLU A 47 2.44 7.40 -5.27
C GLU A 47 1.13 8.08 -4.85
N GLY A 48 1.19 8.98 -3.86
CA GLY A 48 0.01 9.66 -3.30
C GLY A 48 -0.96 8.78 -2.52
N ALA A 49 -0.69 7.47 -2.36
CA ALA A 49 -1.57 6.59 -1.60
C ALA A 49 -1.55 6.92 -0.11
N ASN A 50 -2.70 6.75 0.56
CA ASN A 50 -2.82 7.00 1.99
C ASN A 50 -2.82 5.70 2.79
N LEU A 51 -1.67 5.35 3.38
CA LEU A 51 -1.44 4.16 4.21
C LEU A 51 -1.53 4.48 5.71
N LYS A 52 -2.13 5.62 6.11
CA LYS A 52 -2.26 5.96 7.53
C LYS A 52 -2.98 4.86 8.30
N MET A 53 -2.39 4.43 9.42
CA MET A 53 -2.87 3.31 10.24
C MET A 53 -2.97 1.97 9.48
N ALA A 54 -2.35 1.80 8.32
CA ALA A 54 -2.25 0.48 7.70
C ALA A 54 -1.46 -0.46 8.62
N GLU A 55 -1.93 -1.69 8.75
CA GLU A 55 -1.36 -2.70 9.64
C GLU A 55 -0.68 -3.80 8.82
N GLY A 56 0.28 -4.49 9.42
CA GLY A 56 0.98 -5.61 8.80
C GLY A 56 1.93 -5.26 7.66
N LEU A 57 2.02 -3.98 7.26
CA LEU A 57 2.97 -3.48 6.27
C LEU A 57 4.38 -3.40 6.88
N THR A 58 5.37 -4.00 6.21
CA THR A 58 6.78 -3.92 6.59
C THR A 58 7.56 -2.95 5.70
N THR A 59 8.75 -2.54 6.16
CA THR A 59 9.69 -1.75 5.34
C THR A 59 10.10 -2.50 4.08
N ASP A 60 10.27 -3.82 4.13
CA ASP A 60 10.65 -4.62 2.96
C ASP A 60 9.54 -4.62 1.89
N GLN A 61 8.28 -4.83 2.31
CA GLN A 61 7.14 -4.72 1.40
C GLN A 61 7.02 -3.32 0.79
N LEU A 62 7.38 -2.27 1.54
CA LEU A 62 7.37 -0.90 1.06
C LEU A 62 8.53 -0.61 0.09
N ASN A 63 9.72 -1.19 0.33
CA ASN A 63 10.89 -1.07 -0.56
C ASN A 63 10.66 -1.73 -1.92
N ASP A 64 9.82 -2.76 -1.97
CA ASP A 64 9.40 -3.43 -3.21
C ASP A 64 8.36 -2.63 -4.01
N ALA A 65 7.78 -1.59 -3.40
CA ALA A 65 6.80 -0.72 -4.02
C ALA A 65 7.39 0.65 -4.40
N THR A 66 6.76 1.32 -5.36
CA THR A 66 7.09 2.71 -5.68
C THR A 66 6.28 3.66 -4.82
N THR A 67 6.96 4.56 -4.09
CA THR A 67 6.35 5.63 -3.28
C THR A 67 6.95 6.98 -3.65
N ASN A 68 6.28 8.06 -3.26
CA ASN A 68 6.80 9.42 -3.42
C ASN A 68 6.58 10.25 -2.14
N THR A 69 6.91 11.54 -2.18
CA THR A 69 6.72 12.47 -1.06
C THR A 69 5.25 12.71 -0.68
N GLU A 70 4.31 12.30 -1.53
CA GLU A 70 2.86 12.43 -1.31
C GLU A 70 2.28 11.16 -0.68
N THR A 71 3.00 10.03 -0.73
CA THR A 71 2.58 8.79 -0.07
C THR A 71 2.56 9.00 1.45
N ILE A 72 1.41 8.78 2.09
CA ILE A 72 1.25 8.93 3.53
C ILE A 72 1.51 7.57 4.18
N LEU A 73 2.62 7.43 4.91
CA LEU A 73 3.02 6.18 5.56
C LEU A 73 2.33 5.96 6.92
N PRO A 74 2.18 4.69 7.36
CA PRO A 74 1.70 4.39 8.72
C PRO A 74 2.72 4.85 9.77
N GLU A 75 2.24 5.23 10.95
CA GLU A 75 3.09 5.70 12.07
C GLU A 75 4.17 4.68 12.47
N SER A 76 3.90 3.38 12.29
CA SER A 76 4.85 2.29 12.51
C SER A 76 6.11 2.36 11.63
N LEU A 77 6.04 3.07 10.49
CA LEU A 77 7.14 3.23 9.53
C LEU A 77 7.66 4.68 9.47
N ASN A 78 7.11 5.60 10.28
CA ASN A 78 7.51 7.01 10.33
C ASN A 78 8.69 7.31 11.27
N GLN A 79 9.33 6.29 11.87
CA GLN A 79 10.47 6.48 12.76
C GLN A 79 11.79 6.41 11.97
N LYS A 80 12.19 7.55 11.40
CA LYS A 80 13.60 7.89 11.18
C LYS A 80 13.94 9.11 12.02
#